data_AF-A0A2V8YTR6-F1
#
_entry.id   AF-A0A2V8YTR6-F1
#
_cell.length_a   1.000
_cell.length_b   1.000
_cell.length_c   1.000
_cell.angle_alpha   90.00
_cell.angle_beta   90.00
_cell.angle_gamma   90.00
#
_symmetry.space_group_name_H-M   'P 1'
#
loop_
_entity.id
_entity.type
_entity.pdbx_description
1 polymer ?
#
loop_
_entity_poly.entity_id
_entity_poly.type
_entity_poly.pdbx_seq_one_letter_code
_entity_poly.pdbx_strand_id
1 'polypeptide(L)'
;MVRIRERDPNATDKCDPSGWALLFLLRYTRTVSWLIRLSLIGLGLSCLPLQFATAQDSALGQQYEAAQRALTDGNYPEAQRAFEQLAQVHPEIAEIHANLGLIYFQERKFEEAVPELRRALKLKPALANSATILAMSLSEL
;
A
#
# COMPACT_ATOMS: atom_id res chain seq x y z
N MET A 1 -66.62 -48.09 42.29
CA MET A 1 -65.37 -48.28 43.05
C MET A 1 -64.18 -47.92 42.16
N VAL A 2 -63.68 -46.69 42.26
CA VAL A 2 -62.48 -46.22 41.54
C VAL A 2 -61.47 -45.82 42.60
N ARG A 3 -60.38 -46.60 42.76
CA ARG A 3 -59.26 -46.24 43.64
C ARG A 3 -58.42 -45.18 42.94
N ILE A 4 -58.37 -43.99 43.53
CA ILE A 4 -57.43 -42.94 43.19
C ILE A 4 -56.04 -43.44 43.60
N ARG A 5 -55.12 -43.57 42.65
CA ARG A 5 -53.71 -43.91 42.90
C ARG A 5 -53.06 -42.68 43.50
N GLU A 6 -52.64 -42.77 44.75
CA GLU A 6 -51.94 -41.70 45.47
C GLU A 6 -50.74 -41.21 44.67
N ARG A 7 -50.62 -39.90 44.53
CA ARG A 7 -49.49 -39.23 43.90
C ARG A 7 -48.37 -39.17 44.93
N ASP A 8 -47.32 -39.96 44.73
CA ASP A 8 -46.11 -39.93 45.56
C ASP A 8 -45.57 -38.48 45.65
N PRO A 9 -45.45 -37.90 46.86
CA PRO A 9 -44.91 -36.55 47.03
C PRO A 9 -43.38 -36.48 46.96
N ASN A 10 -42.71 -37.59 46.63
CA ASN A 10 -41.24 -37.70 46.66
C ASN A 10 -40.61 -37.89 45.27
N ALA A 11 -41.29 -37.43 44.21
CA ALA A 11 -40.82 -37.47 42.83
C ALA A 11 -40.05 -36.20 42.43
N THR A 12 -39.36 -35.55 43.38
CA THR A 12 -38.44 -34.45 43.08
C THR A 12 -37.03 -35.00 42.91
N ASP A 13 -36.51 -34.81 41.70
CA ASP A 13 -35.13 -34.40 41.43
C ASP A 13 -34.01 -35.41 41.78
N LYS A 14 -33.96 -36.51 41.02
CA LYS A 14 -32.66 -37.09 40.69
C LYS A 14 -32.04 -36.27 39.56
N CYS A 15 -31.35 -35.19 39.93
CA CYS A 15 -30.40 -34.52 39.05
C CYS A 15 -29.33 -35.53 38.62
N ASP A 16 -29.35 -35.95 37.36
CA ASP A 16 -28.22 -36.65 36.75
C ASP A 16 -27.05 -35.66 36.61
N PRO A 17 -25.96 -35.83 37.38
CA PRO A 17 -24.85 -34.87 37.40
C PRO A 17 -24.03 -34.86 36.10
N SER A 18 -24.24 -35.84 35.23
CA SER A 18 -23.52 -36.04 33.97
C SER A 18 -24.05 -35.21 32.79
N GLY A 19 -25.33 -34.80 32.81
CA GLY A 19 -25.95 -34.04 31.72
C GLY A 19 -25.41 -32.61 31.59
N TRP A 20 -25.16 -31.95 32.72
CA TRP A 20 -24.54 -30.62 32.76
C TRP A 20 -23.09 -30.67 32.30
N ALA A 21 -22.34 -31.72 32.66
CA ALA A 21 -20.95 -31.88 32.26
C ALA A 21 -20.79 -31.95 30.74
N LEU A 22 -21.67 -32.67 30.04
CA LEU A 22 -21.65 -32.77 28.57
C LEU A 22 -21.99 -31.42 27.89
N LEU A 23 -22.98 -30.69 28.42
CA LEU A 23 -23.32 -29.34 27.91
C LEU A 23 -22.21 -28.32 28.17
N PHE A 24 -21.54 -28.40 29.33
CA PHE A 24 -20.37 -27.57 29.63
C PHE A 24 -19.19 -27.92 28.72
N LEU A 25 -18.92 -29.20 28.43
CA LEU A 25 -17.85 -29.63 27.52
C LEU A 25 -18.13 -29.21 26.06
N LEU A 26 -19.37 -29.30 25.60
CA LEU A 26 -19.78 -28.84 24.26
C LEU A 26 -19.73 -27.31 24.13
N ARG A 27 -20.08 -26.58 25.19
CA ARG A 27 -19.93 -25.12 25.23
C ARG A 27 -18.46 -24.71 25.32
N TYR A 28 -17.67 -25.43 26.10
CA TYR A 28 -16.23 -25.22 26.28
C TYR A 28 -15.44 -25.45 24.99
N THR A 29 -15.73 -26.52 24.25
CA THR A 29 -15.11 -26.79 22.94
C THR A 29 -15.50 -25.75 21.89
N ARG A 30 -16.75 -25.26 21.89
CA ARG A 30 -17.17 -24.13 21.02
C ARG A 30 -16.49 -22.82 21.38
N THR A 31 -16.36 -22.48 22.66
CA THR A 31 -15.69 -21.24 23.11
C THR A 31 -14.19 -21.28 22.84
N VAL A 32 -13.54 -22.42 23.08
CA VAL A 32 -12.11 -22.61 22.78
C VAL A 32 -11.86 -22.54 21.27
N SER A 33 -12.72 -23.15 20.45
CA SER A 33 -12.64 -23.04 18.98
C SER A 33 -12.83 -21.59 18.50
N TRP A 34 -13.73 -20.84 19.14
CA TRP A 34 -13.96 -19.42 18.84
C TRP A 34 -12.74 -18.56 19.23
N LEU A 35 -12.12 -18.81 20.38
CA LEU A 35 -10.91 -18.13 20.83
C LEU A 35 -9.68 -18.46 19.98
N ILE A 36 -9.52 -19.71 19.54
CA ILE A 36 -8.44 -20.11 18.61
C ILE A 36 -8.61 -19.40 17.26
N ARG A 37 -9.84 -19.34 16.73
CA ARG A 37 -10.13 -18.61 15.48
C ARG A 37 -9.87 -17.10 15.64
N LEU A 38 -10.28 -16.50 16.75
CA LEU A 38 -10.01 -15.08 17.06
C LEU A 38 -8.51 -14.80 17.16
N SER A 39 -7.75 -15.71 17.78
CA SER A 39 -6.29 -15.61 17.90
C SER A 39 -5.57 -15.76 16.56
N LEU A 40 -6.03 -16.66 15.68
CA LEU A 40 -5.46 -16.84 14.35
C LEU A 40 -5.74 -15.64 13.42
N ILE A 41 -6.90 -15.00 13.56
CA ILE A 41 -7.22 -13.75 12.83
C ILE A 41 -6.34 -12.60 13.34
N GLY A 42 -6.10 -12.51 14.65
CA GLY A 42 -5.21 -11.51 15.24
C GLY A 42 -3.74 -11.65 14.82
N LEU A 43 -3.24 -12.88 14.73
CA LEU A 43 -1.89 -13.19 14.22
C LEU A 43 -1.75 -12.99 12.71
N GLY A 44 -2.85 -13.11 11.95
CA GLY A 44 -2.91 -12.80 10.52
C GLY A 44 -2.89 -11.30 10.22
N LEU A 45 -3.56 -10.48 11.05
CA LEU A 45 -3.61 -9.01 10.88
C LEU A 45 -2.29 -8.31 11.21
N SER A 46 -1.45 -8.88 12.07
CA SER A 46 -0.12 -8.33 12.34
C SER A 46 0.86 -8.50 11.17
N CYS A 47 0.53 -9.32 10.17
CA CYS A 47 1.43 -9.68 9.06
C CYS A 47 1.04 -9.09 7.69
N LEU A 48 0.03 -8.23 7.61
CA LEU A 48 -0.38 -7.58 6.35
C LEU A 48 -0.68 -6.10 6.58
N PRO A 49 0.09 -5.14 6.02
CA PRO A 49 1.49 -5.26 5.60
C PRO A 49 2.31 -3.97 5.83
N LEU A 50 3.45 -4.06 6.51
CA LEU A 50 4.54 -3.06 6.35
C LEU A 50 5.42 -3.35 5.11
N GLN A 51 5.11 -4.40 4.34
CA GLN A 51 5.94 -4.92 3.25
C GLN A 51 5.63 -4.34 1.86
N PHE A 52 4.44 -3.77 1.61
CA PHE A 52 4.12 -3.24 0.27
C PHE A 52 4.78 -1.89 -0.03
N ALA A 53 5.22 -1.15 0.99
CA ALA A 53 5.94 0.11 0.76
C ALA A 53 7.33 -0.15 0.15
N THR A 54 8.07 -1.15 0.62
CA THR A 54 9.49 -1.29 0.25
C THR A 54 9.75 -1.95 -1.11
N ALA A 55 8.82 -2.79 -1.60
CA ALA A 55 9.01 -3.50 -2.87
C ALA A 55 8.86 -2.56 -4.09
N GLN A 56 7.90 -1.62 -4.05
CA GLN A 56 7.67 -0.66 -5.12
C GLN A 56 8.79 0.39 -5.18
N ASP A 57 9.23 0.90 -4.02
CA ASP A 57 10.25 1.95 -3.91
C ASP A 57 11.64 1.50 -4.43
N SER A 58 11.98 0.22 -4.24
CA SER A 58 13.25 -0.34 -4.72
C SER A 58 13.31 -0.55 -6.23
N ALA A 59 12.18 -0.94 -6.85
CA ALA A 59 12.07 -1.04 -8.30
C ALA A 59 12.15 0.35 -8.97
N LEU A 60 11.52 1.36 -8.37
CA LEU A 60 11.63 2.76 -8.80
C LEU A 60 13.10 3.21 -8.78
N GLY A 61 13.83 2.97 -7.68
CA GLY A 61 15.24 3.33 -7.56
C GLY A 61 16.09 2.75 -8.69
N GLN A 62 15.92 1.46 -9.01
CA GLN A 62 16.65 0.82 -10.11
C GLN A 62 16.33 1.42 -11.48
N GLN A 63 15.05 1.66 -11.77
CA GLN A 63 14.62 2.26 -13.04
C GLN A 63 15.10 3.71 -13.17
N TYR A 64 15.04 4.48 -12.08
CA TYR A 64 15.53 5.85 -12.01
C TYR A 64 17.04 5.91 -12.26
N GLU A 65 17.82 5.03 -11.65
CA GLU A 65 19.26 4.95 -11.89
C GLU A 65 19.60 4.60 -13.35
N ALA A 66 18.85 3.68 -13.97
CA ALA A 66 19.04 3.36 -15.38
C ALA A 66 18.72 4.56 -16.28
N ALA A 67 17.63 5.29 -16.01
CA ALA A 67 17.30 6.53 -16.71
C ALA A 67 18.38 7.60 -16.51
N GLN A 68 18.93 7.71 -15.31
CA GLN A 68 20.02 8.63 -14.99
C GLN A 68 21.32 8.27 -15.72
N ARG A 69 21.61 6.98 -15.91
CA ARG A 69 22.76 6.53 -16.71
C ARG A 69 22.61 6.94 -18.17
N ALA A 70 21.43 6.71 -18.76
CA ALA A 70 21.15 7.16 -20.13
C ALA A 70 21.30 8.68 -20.28
N LEU A 71 20.91 9.46 -19.25
CA LEU A 71 21.17 10.90 -19.19
C LEU A 71 22.66 11.24 -19.19
N THR A 72 23.45 10.58 -18.34
CA THR A 72 24.90 10.85 -18.25
C THR A 72 25.64 10.42 -19.51
N ASP A 73 25.15 9.39 -20.20
CA ASP A 73 25.69 8.92 -21.47
C ASP A 73 25.32 9.84 -22.65
N GLY A 74 24.46 10.84 -22.41
CA GLY A 74 23.98 11.78 -23.43
C GLY A 74 22.93 11.19 -24.37
N ASN A 75 22.40 10.00 -24.06
CA ASN A 75 21.33 9.36 -24.83
C ASN A 75 19.96 9.93 -24.41
N TYR A 76 19.70 11.19 -24.78
CA TYR A 76 18.46 11.89 -24.45
C TYR A 76 17.18 11.15 -24.86
N PRO A 77 17.09 10.51 -26.04
CA PRO A 77 15.87 9.79 -26.44
C PRO A 77 15.53 8.59 -25.54
N GLU A 78 16.54 7.85 -25.09
CA GLU A 78 16.35 6.71 -24.19
C GLU A 78 15.99 7.19 -22.78
N ALA A 79 16.72 8.20 -22.28
CA ALA A 79 16.43 8.85 -21.01
C ALA A 79 15.00 9.41 -20.99
N GLN A 80 14.56 10.09 -22.05
CA GLN A 80 13.22 10.65 -22.15
C GLN A 80 12.17 9.56 -21.94
N ARG A 81 12.27 8.44 -22.68
CA ARG A 81 11.32 7.32 -22.55
C ARG A 81 11.31 6.74 -21.15
N ALA A 82 12.48 6.57 -20.54
CA ALA A 82 12.58 6.03 -19.19
C ALA A 82 11.94 6.97 -18.16
N PHE A 83 12.22 8.28 -18.22
CA PHE A 83 11.59 9.24 -17.33
C PHE A 83 10.10 9.44 -17.58
N GLU A 84 9.63 9.32 -18.82
CA GLU A 84 8.19 9.35 -19.15
C GLU A 84 7.46 8.17 -18.51
N GLN A 85 8.03 6.97 -18.55
CA GLN A 85 7.47 5.80 -17.86
C GLN A 85 7.45 6.02 -16.36
N LEU A 86 8.53 6.54 -15.79
CA LEU A 86 8.61 6.87 -14.37
C LEU A 86 7.58 7.93 -13.97
N ALA A 87 7.34 8.95 -14.79
CA ALA A 87 6.34 9.99 -14.56
C ALA A 87 4.90 9.45 -14.61
N GLN A 88 4.63 8.40 -15.40
CA GLN A 88 3.32 7.76 -15.44
C GLN A 88 3.01 6.98 -14.17
N VAL A 89 4.03 6.34 -13.57
CA VAL A 89 3.87 5.56 -12.34
C VAL A 89 3.93 6.46 -11.11
N HIS A 90 4.78 7.49 -11.13
CA HIS A 90 5.08 8.38 -10.01
C HIS A 90 5.00 9.86 -10.41
N PRO A 91 3.78 10.39 -10.67
CA PRO A 91 3.57 11.79 -11.06
C PRO A 91 3.85 12.80 -9.93
N GLU A 92 4.08 12.35 -8.70
CA GLU A 92 4.34 13.19 -7.53
C GLU A 92 5.83 13.49 -7.29
N ILE A 93 6.73 12.83 -8.00
CA ILE A 93 8.17 12.97 -7.79
C ILE A 93 8.71 14.13 -8.62
N ALA A 94 9.16 15.17 -7.92
CA ALA A 94 9.61 16.42 -8.52
C ALA A 94 10.87 16.24 -9.39
N GLU A 95 11.78 15.35 -8.98
CA GLU A 95 13.04 15.04 -9.68
C GLU A 95 12.81 14.45 -11.08
N ILE A 96 11.77 13.63 -11.26
CA ILE A 96 11.41 13.06 -12.57
C ILE A 96 11.01 14.18 -13.54
N HIS A 97 10.12 15.07 -13.11
CA HIS A 97 9.67 16.21 -13.92
C HIS A 97 10.83 17.19 -14.21
N ALA A 98 11.75 17.39 -13.26
CA ALA A 98 12.94 18.21 -13.47
C ALA A 98 13.85 17.61 -14.55
N ASN A 99 14.07 16.30 -14.53
CA ASN A 99 14.88 15.61 -15.51
C ASN A 99 14.24 15.61 -16.90
N LEU A 100 12.92 15.38 -17.01
CA LEU A 100 12.20 15.54 -18.29
C LEU A 100 12.34 16.95 -18.85
N GLY A 101 12.17 17.95 -17.99
CA GLY A 101 12.38 19.36 -18.35
C GLY A 101 13.79 19.65 -18.87
N LEU A 102 14.81 19.10 -18.21
CA LEU A 102 16.21 19.20 -18.67
C LEU A 102 16.42 18.49 -20.02
N ILE A 103 15.85 17.30 -20.20
CA ILE A 103 15.96 16.54 -21.45
C ILE A 103 15.34 17.32 -22.61
N TYR A 104 14.10 17.79 -22.45
CA TYR A 104 13.44 18.60 -23.46
C TYR A 104 14.21 19.90 -23.75
N PHE A 105 14.79 20.52 -22.73
CA PHE A 105 15.67 21.68 -22.93
C PHE A 105 16.90 21.35 -23.78
N GLN A 106 17.57 20.22 -23.54
CA GLN A 106 18.72 19.77 -24.35
C GLN A 106 18.32 19.45 -25.79
N GLU A 107 17.11 18.92 -25.99
CA GLU A 107 16.54 18.65 -27.30
C GLU A 107 15.96 19.89 -28.00
N ARG A 108 16.08 21.09 -27.39
CA ARG A 108 15.49 22.36 -27.86
C ARG A 108 13.96 22.36 -27.98
N LYS A 109 13.30 21.44 -27.27
CA LYS A 109 11.85 21.31 -27.14
C LYS A 109 11.37 22.18 -25.98
N PHE A 110 11.50 23.50 -26.12
CA PHE A 110 11.24 24.44 -25.02
C PHE A 110 9.77 24.49 -24.62
N GLU A 111 8.85 24.29 -25.58
CA GLU A 111 7.40 24.27 -25.32
C GLU A 111 7.01 23.12 -24.38
N GLU A 112 7.67 21.96 -24.51
CA GLU A 112 7.48 20.78 -23.67
C GLU A 112 8.29 20.87 -22.35
N ALA A 113 9.44 21.53 -22.35
CA ALA A 113 10.27 21.69 -21.15
C ALA A 113 9.58 22.54 -20.06
N VAL A 114 8.93 23.64 -20.46
CA VAL A 114 8.29 24.60 -19.55
C VAL A 114 7.25 23.96 -18.61
N PRO A 115 6.25 23.18 -19.08
CA PRO A 115 5.25 22.59 -18.20
C PRO A 115 5.86 21.59 -17.20
N GLU A 116 6.84 20.80 -17.62
CA GLU A 116 7.52 19.84 -16.75
C GLU A 116 8.35 20.52 -15.65
N LEU A 117 9.13 21.54 -16.01
CA LEU A 117 9.89 22.32 -15.03
C LEU A 117 8.97 23.07 -14.06
N ARG A 118 7.82 23.58 -14.53
CA ARG A 118 6.82 24.20 -13.65
C ARG A 118 6.20 23.20 -12.69
N ARG A 119 5.93 21.95 -13.11
CA ARG A 119 5.45 20.89 -12.21
C ARG A 119 6.50 20.54 -11.17
N ALA A 120 7.75 20.35 -11.59
CA ALA A 120 8.87 20.08 -10.68
C ALA A 120 8.98 21.15 -9.58
N LEU A 121 8.95 22.43 -9.96
CA LEU A 121 9.03 23.55 -9.01
C LEU A 121 7.78 23.72 -8.13
N LYS A 122 6.59 23.30 -8.59
CA LYS A 122 5.39 23.26 -7.76
C LYS A 122 5.50 22.19 -6.67
N LEU A 123 6.03 21.02 -7.02
CA LEU A 123 6.21 19.90 -6.09
C LEU A 123 7.36 20.18 -5.11
N LYS A 124 8.47 20.68 -5.62
CA LYS A 124 9.66 21.00 -4.84
C LYS A 124 10.29 22.31 -5.34
N PRO A 125 9.96 23.45 -4.70
CA PRO A 125 10.47 24.76 -5.09
C PRO A 125 12.00 24.91 -5.01
N ALA A 126 12.65 24.10 -4.17
CA ALA A 126 14.10 24.13 -3.94
C ALA A 126 14.89 23.17 -4.84
N LEU A 127 14.33 22.69 -5.96
CA LEU A 127 15.07 21.90 -6.94
C LEU A 127 16.14 22.76 -7.62
N ALA A 128 17.39 22.38 -7.41
CA ALA A 128 18.53 23.01 -8.06
C ALA A 128 18.37 22.93 -9.59
N ASN A 129 18.76 23.99 -10.28
CA ASN A 129 18.77 24.12 -11.74
C ASN A 129 17.40 24.17 -12.44
N SER A 130 16.30 23.67 -11.86
CA SER A 130 14.98 23.75 -12.51
C SER A 130 14.51 25.21 -12.68
N ALA A 131 14.75 26.04 -11.66
CA ALA A 131 14.74 27.51 -11.67
C ALA A 131 15.30 28.14 -12.96
N THR A 132 16.58 27.87 -13.16
CA THR A 132 17.39 28.49 -14.20
C THR A 132 17.05 27.94 -15.57
N ILE A 133 16.86 26.62 -15.69
CA ILE A 133 16.46 25.99 -16.95
C ILE A 133 15.09 26.48 -17.40
N LEU A 134 14.14 26.70 -16.47
CA LEU A 134 12.84 27.25 -16.83
C LEU A 134 12.97 28.67 -17.38
N ALA A 135 13.76 29.53 -16.73
CA ALA A 135 14.01 30.88 -17.20
C ALA A 135 14.70 30.89 -18.58
N MET A 136 15.68 30.01 -18.80
CA MET A 136 16.34 29.85 -20.10
C MET A 136 15.36 29.36 -21.17
N SER A 137 14.55 28.33 -20.88
CA SER A 137 13.56 27.80 -21.82
C SER A 137 12.55 28.87 -22.23
N LEU A 138 12.08 29.69 -21.29
CA LEU A 138 11.16 30.79 -21.57
C LEU A 138 11.80 31.93 -22.37
N SER A 139 13.13 32.06 -22.36
CA SER A 139 13.85 33.07 -23.14
C SER A 139 14.06 32.65 -24.60
N GLU A 140 13.94 31.35 -24.90
CA GLU A 140 14.18 30.78 -26.24
C GLU A 140 12.86 30.53 -27.01
N LEU A 141 11.71 30.75 -26.35
CA LEU A 141 10.37 30.75 -26.96
C LEU A 141 10.04 32.12 -27.56
#